data_AF-A0A1D2TV16-F1
#
_entry.id   AF-A0A1D2TV16-F1
#
_cell.length_a   1.000
_cell.length_b   1.000
_cell.length_c   1.000
_cell.angle_alpha   90.00
_cell.angle_beta   90.00
_cell.angle_gamma   90.00
#
_symmetry.space_group_name_H-M   'P 1'
#
loop_
_entity.id
_entity.type
_entity.pdbx_description
1 polymer ?
#
loop_
_entity_poly.entity_id
_entity_poly.type
_entity_poly.pdbx_seq_one_letter_code
_entity_poly.pdbx_strand_id
1 'polypeptide(L)'
;MLVAAAVLAAASLASSVLRRAWGERTSRRPWLIAAGWLLIAVILTAPSLVLGGGQGPFVAMTLVSVAALGTVARNVQLRVARARGERSLAPEPSDRPSKAWRGWLRAALAGPIGMAASMGVAIAFVTLTTGDTQTRLIFGGLMVPLLWGGAMAWTLADDKILRAAAVLVGVSVVTFTAAALKGLT
;
A
#
# COMPACT_ATOMS: atom_id res chain seq x y z
N MET A 1 -12.29 17.94 -15.99
CA MET A 1 -11.01 18.52 -15.50
C MET A 1 -11.02 18.87 -14.01
N LEU A 2 -12.05 19.56 -13.49
CA LEU A 2 -12.14 19.93 -12.08
C LEU A 2 -12.04 18.74 -11.10
N VAL A 3 -12.73 17.62 -11.39
CA VAL A 3 -12.69 16.40 -10.55
C VAL A 3 -11.27 15.83 -10.45
N ALA A 4 -10.55 15.73 -11.56
CA ALA A 4 -9.17 15.23 -11.58
C ALA A 4 -8.21 16.14 -10.80
N ALA A 5 -8.35 17.46 -10.94
CA ALA A 5 -7.55 18.42 -10.18
C ALA A 5 -7.84 18.33 -8.66
N ALA A 6 -9.11 18.19 -8.28
CA ALA A 6 -9.51 18.02 -6.88
C ALA A 6 -8.95 16.72 -6.28
N VAL A 7 -9.01 15.61 -7.02
CA VAL A 7 -8.43 14.32 -6.61
C VAL A 7 -6.92 14.43 -6.43
N LEU A 8 -6.21 15.06 -7.37
CA LEU A 8 -4.76 15.27 -7.26
C LEU A 8 -4.38 16.14 -6.05
N ALA A 9 -5.10 17.24 -5.83
CA ALA A 9 -4.85 18.14 -4.71
C ALA A 9 -5.09 17.42 -3.37
N ALA A 10 -6.22 16.70 -3.25
CA ALA A 10 -6.56 15.94 -2.07
C ALA A 10 -5.56 14.79 -1.81
N ALA A 11 -5.12 14.09 -2.85
CA ALA A 11 -4.14 13.01 -2.73
C ALA A 11 -2.75 13.54 -2.35
N SER A 12 -2.36 14.70 -2.86
CA SER A 12 -1.11 15.39 -2.48
C SER A 12 -1.16 15.81 -1.01
N LEU A 13 -2.30 16.35 -0.57
CA LEU A 13 -2.52 16.72 0.83
C LEU A 13 -2.45 15.47 1.73
N ALA A 14 -3.17 14.40 1.39
CA ALA A 14 -3.15 13.14 2.13
C ALA A 14 -1.72 12.60 2.28
N SER A 15 -0.96 12.58 1.19
CA SER A 15 0.44 12.12 1.16
C SER A 15 1.34 12.98 2.05
N SER A 16 1.16 14.30 2.04
CA SER A 16 1.93 15.23 2.87
C SER A 16 1.62 15.09 4.37
N VAL A 17 0.35 14.87 4.73
CA VAL A 17 -0.11 14.64 6.10
C VAL A 17 0.47 13.33 6.63
N LEU A 18 0.41 12.27 5.83
CA LEU A 18 0.97 10.96 6.19
C LEU A 18 2.49 11.04 6.40
N ARG A 19 3.19 11.78 5.54
CA ARG A 19 4.64 12.03 5.70
C ARG A 19 4.95 12.76 7.01
N ARG A 20 4.20 13.81 7.35
CA ARG A 20 4.39 14.54 8.62
C ARG A 20 4.14 13.64 9.82
N ALA A 21 3.07 12.84 9.77
CA ALA A 21 2.71 11.91 10.83
C ALA A 21 3.78 10.83 11.07
N TRP A 22 4.55 10.47 10.04
CA TRP A 22 5.62 9.47 10.12
C TRP A 22 7.03 10.05 10.33
N GLY A 23 7.23 11.35 10.10
CA GLY A 23 8.54 12.01 10.25
C GLY A 23 8.96 12.28 11.69
N GLU A 24 8.00 12.57 12.59
CA GLU A 24 8.27 12.84 14.00
C GLU A 24 8.25 11.53 14.81
N ARG A 25 9.40 10.85 14.94
CA ARG A 25 9.54 9.57 15.69
C ARG A 25 9.03 9.63 17.14
N THR A 26 8.98 10.81 17.76
CA THR A 26 8.64 11.01 19.18
C THR A 26 7.14 11.16 19.44
N SER A 27 6.35 11.63 18.46
CA SER A 27 4.91 11.81 18.61
C SER A 27 4.20 10.92 17.62
N ARG A 28 3.97 9.65 17.99
CA ARG A 28 3.01 8.81 17.26
C ARG A 28 1.65 9.51 17.40
N ARG A 29 1.23 10.21 16.34
CA ARG A 29 -0.10 10.83 16.24
C ARG A 29 -1.00 9.86 15.47
N PRO A 30 -1.54 8.80 16.10
CA PRO A 30 -2.30 7.76 15.42
C PRO A 30 -3.52 8.34 14.68
N TRP A 31 -4.07 9.44 15.20
CA TRP A 31 -5.17 10.16 14.58
C TRP A 31 -4.81 10.78 13.22
N LEU A 32 -3.61 11.32 13.03
CA LEU A 32 -3.17 11.85 11.72
C LEU A 32 -2.94 10.75 10.71
N ILE A 33 -2.45 9.59 11.17
CA ILE A 33 -2.27 8.40 10.33
C ILE A 33 -3.64 7.89 9.88
N ALA A 34 -4.58 7.73 10.83
CA ALA A 34 -5.95 7.33 10.54
C ALA A 34 -6.63 8.32 9.59
N ALA A 35 -6.50 9.63 9.83
CA ALA A 35 -7.07 10.67 8.98
C ALA A 35 -6.51 10.64 7.56
N GLY A 36 -5.19 10.45 7.40
CA GLY A 36 -4.58 10.33 6.08
C GLY A 36 -5.08 9.11 5.30
N TRP A 37 -5.21 7.95 5.96
CA TRP A 37 -5.78 6.75 5.34
C TRP A 37 -7.26 6.89 5.01
N LEU A 38 -8.05 7.49 5.91
CA LEU A 38 -9.48 7.73 5.69
C LEU A 38 -9.67 8.69 4.51
N LEU A 39 -8.85 9.72 4.40
CA LEU A 39 -8.87 10.64 3.26
C LEU A 39 -8.54 9.91 1.94
N ILE A 40 -7.56 9.00 1.92
CA ILE A 40 -7.28 8.16 0.74
C ILE A 40 -8.49 7.29 0.39
N ALA A 41 -9.13 6.65 1.36
CA ALA A 41 -10.31 5.81 1.12
C ALA A 41 -11.47 6.62 0.52
N VAL A 42 -11.69 7.85 1.00
CA VAL A 42 -12.66 8.79 0.44
C VAL A 42 -12.28 9.20 -0.97
N ILE A 43 -11.00 9.50 -1.24
CA ILE A 43 -10.54 9.87 -2.59
C ILE A 43 -10.71 8.72 -3.59
N LEU A 44 -10.57 7.47 -3.16
CA LEU A 44 -10.74 6.30 -4.03
C LEU A 44 -12.21 6.00 -4.36
N THR A 45 -13.13 6.40 -3.50
CA THR A 45 -14.56 6.06 -3.62
C THR A 45 -15.40 7.23 -4.13
N ALA A 46 -15.16 8.46 -3.68
CA ALA A 46 -15.94 9.64 -4.04
C ALA A 46 -16.02 9.92 -5.56
N PRO A 47 -14.96 9.73 -6.37
CA PRO A 47 -15.02 9.99 -7.81
C PRO A 47 -15.97 9.05 -8.56
N SER A 48 -16.28 7.88 -8.00
CA SER A 48 -17.24 6.94 -8.60
C SER A 48 -18.67 7.49 -8.66
N LEU A 49 -19.02 8.41 -7.75
CA LEU A 49 -20.33 9.06 -7.70
C LEU A 49 -20.55 10.06 -8.85
N VAL A 50 -19.46 10.61 -9.41
CA VAL A 50 -19.51 11.68 -10.42
C VAL A 50 -19.09 11.20 -11.80
N LEU A 51 -18.06 10.35 -11.87
CA LEU A 51 -17.49 9.84 -13.12
C LEU A 51 -18.02 8.43 -13.47
N GLY A 52 -18.94 7.90 -12.67
CA GLY A 52 -19.45 6.54 -12.81
C GLY A 52 -18.50 5.48 -12.25
N GLY A 53 -19.05 4.28 -12.02
CA GLY A 53 -18.35 3.19 -11.35
C GLY A 53 -17.12 2.63 -12.08
N GLY A 54 -17.02 2.85 -13.40
CA GLY A 54 -15.86 2.41 -14.19
C GLY A 54 -14.72 3.43 -14.20
N GLN A 55 -14.99 4.66 -14.67
CA GLN A 55 -13.94 5.67 -14.88
C GLN A 55 -13.47 6.30 -13.56
N GLY A 56 -14.36 6.49 -12.59
CA GLY A 56 -14.05 7.14 -11.32
C GLY A 56 -12.92 6.47 -10.53
N PRO A 57 -13.03 5.16 -10.22
CA PRO A 57 -11.99 4.44 -9.47
C PRO A 57 -10.65 4.38 -10.20
N PHE A 58 -10.67 4.21 -11.53
CA PHE A 58 -9.45 4.20 -12.34
C PHE A 58 -8.71 5.53 -12.24
N VAL A 59 -9.41 6.64 -12.50
CA VAL A 59 -8.85 7.99 -12.41
C VAL A 59 -8.34 8.26 -10.98
N ALA A 60 -9.11 7.86 -9.96
CA ALA A 60 -8.71 8.03 -8.57
C ALA A 60 -7.39 7.30 -8.26
N MET A 61 -7.27 6.02 -8.64
CA MET A 61 -6.07 5.22 -8.42
C MET A 61 -4.84 5.79 -9.12
N THR A 62 -4.98 6.20 -10.38
CA THR A 62 -3.87 6.80 -11.14
C THR A 62 -3.38 8.07 -10.47
N LEU A 63 -4.29 8.99 -10.13
CA LEU A 63 -3.93 10.29 -9.57
C LEU A 63 -3.40 10.19 -8.15
N VAL A 64 -3.93 9.29 -7.32
CA VAL A 64 -3.37 9.01 -5.99
C VAL A 64 -1.93 8.50 -6.10
N SER A 65 -1.67 7.58 -7.03
CA SER A 65 -0.33 7.04 -7.26
C SER A 65 0.65 8.11 -7.74
N VAL A 66 0.24 8.96 -8.68
CA VAL A 66 1.05 10.09 -9.18
C VAL A 66 1.36 11.09 -8.07
N ALA A 67 0.37 11.45 -7.24
CA ALA A 67 0.57 12.38 -6.12
C ALA A 67 1.52 11.80 -5.06
N ALA A 68 1.39 10.51 -4.74
CA ALA A 68 2.27 9.82 -3.82
C ALA A 68 3.72 9.81 -4.35
N LEU A 69 3.91 9.43 -5.62
CA LEU A 69 5.23 9.45 -6.28
C LEU A 69 5.84 10.85 -6.32
N GLY A 70 5.04 11.87 -6.65
CA GLY A 70 5.50 13.26 -6.63
C GLY A 70 5.94 13.71 -5.23
N THR A 71 5.23 13.26 -4.20
CA THR A 71 5.60 13.52 -2.80
C THR A 71 6.92 12.83 -2.44
N VAL A 72 7.12 11.58 -2.87
CA VAL A 72 8.40 10.87 -2.67
C VAL A 72 9.52 11.58 -3.40
N ALA A 73 9.36 11.87 -4.70
CA ALA A 73 10.36 12.52 -5.55
C ALA A 73 10.82 13.87 -4.99
N ARG A 74 9.89 14.71 -4.52
CA ARG A 74 10.20 16.01 -3.88
C ARG A 74 10.99 15.89 -2.58
N ASN A 75 10.95 14.73 -1.93
CA ASN A 75 11.54 14.50 -0.63
C ASN A 75 12.64 13.45 -0.66
N VAL A 76 13.16 13.10 -1.85
CA VAL A 76 14.33 12.23 -1.98
C VAL A 76 15.52 12.96 -1.37
N GLN A 77 15.97 12.49 -0.21
CA GLN A 77 17.25 12.88 0.35
C GLN A 77 18.31 12.00 -0.31
N LEU A 78 19.15 12.61 -1.17
CA LEU A 78 20.33 11.94 -1.69
C LEU A 78 21.23 11.61 -0.50
N ARG A 79 21.37 10.31 -0.22
CA ARG A 79 22.30 9.81 0.78
C ARG A 79 23.69 10.18 0.28
N VAL A 80 24.31 11.19 0.90
CA VAL A 80 25.75 11.43 0.73
C VAL A 80 26.43 10.13 1.16
N ALA A 81 27.21 9.53 0.26
CA ALA A 81 27.91 8.28 0.53
C ALA A 81 28.64 8.43 1.87
N ARG A 82 28.21 7.62 2.85
CA ARG A 82 28.66 7.68 4.24
C ARG A 82 30.18 7.66 4.22
N ALA A 83 30.82 8.79 4.53
CA ALA A 83 32.25 8.83 4.74
C ALA A 83 32.55 7.72 5.76
N ARG A 84 33.39 6.79 5.33
CA ARG A 84 33.74 5.57 6.04
C ARG A 84 34.47 5.95 7.33
N GLY A 85 33.75 6.22 8.41
CA GLY A 85 34.41 6.56 9.67
C GLY A 85 33.55 7.34 10.64
N GLU A 86 32.68 6.63 11.35
CA GLU A 86 32.53 6.82 12.80
C GLU A 86 31.78 5.59 13.31
N ARG A 87 32.52 4.69 13.96
CA ARG A 87 31.96 3.56 14.70
C ARG A 87 31.16 4.15 15.86
N SER A 88 29.87 4.39 15.65
CA SER A 88 28.93 4.66 16.73
C SER A 88 29.00 3.50 17.74
N LEU A 89 29.30 3.83 19.00
CA LEU A 89 29.60 2.89 20.09
C LEU A 89 28.38 2.08 20.59
N ALA A 90 27.25 2.17 19.91
CA ALA A 90 26.13 1.26 20.10
C ALA A 90 25.55 0.92 18.73
N PRO A 91 25.59 -0.36 18.29
CA PRO A 91 24.90 -0.77 17.09
C PRO A 91 23.41 -0.40 17.22
N GLU A 92 22.92 0.45 16.32
CA GLU A 92 21.48 0.59 16.13
C GLU A 92 20.89 -0.80 15.83
N PRO A 93 19.71 -1.18 16.34
CA PRO A 93 19.16 -2.52 16.13
C PRO A 93 19.08 -2.97 14.66
N SER A 94 19.08 -2.03 13.72
CA SER A 94 19.15 -2.22 12.26
C SER A 94 20.55 -2.57 11.72
N ASP A 95 21.62 -2.29 12.45
CA ASP A 95 23.02 -2.59 12.09
C ASP A 95 23.46 -3.99 12.56
N ARG A 96 22.57 -4.77 13.20
CA ARG A 96 22.87 -6.16 13.56
C ARG A 96 22.99 -7.03 12.31
N PRO A 97 23.97 -7.96 12.24
CA PRO A 97 24.14 -8.83 11.09
C PRO A 97 22.83 -9.56 10.78
N SER A 98 22.29 -9.29 9.59
CA SER A 98 21.07 -9.92 9.09
C SER A 98 21.30 -11.43 8.98
N LYS A 99 20.67 -12.21 9.86
CA LYS A 99 20.69 -13.68 9.77
C LYS A 99 20.08 -14.11 8.43
N ALA A 100 20.76 -14.97 7.67
CA ALA A 100 20.31 -15.42 6.34
C ALA A 100 18.85 -15.93 6.31
N TRP A 101 18.38 -16.56 7.40
CA TRP A 101 16.98 -16.93 7.62
C TRP A 101 15.99 -15.77 7.44
N ARG A 102 16.31 -14.56 7.91
CA ARG A 102 15.45 -13.37 7.73
C ARG A 102 15.37 -12.95 6.26
N GLY A 103 16.42 -13.19 5.48
CA GLY A 103 16.43 -12.96 4.04
C GLY A 103 15.47 -13.91 3.32
N TRP A 104 15.56 -15.21 3.61
CA TRP A 104 14.62 -16.22 3.09
C TRP A 104 13.17 -15.94 3.51
N LEU A 105 12.94 -15.55 4.77
CA LEU A 105 11.62 -15.19 5.24
C LEU A 105 11.05 -13.96 4.52
N ARG A 106 11.88 -12.94 4.26
CA ARG A 106 11.48 -11.77 3.46
C ARG A 106 11.18 -12.16 2.02
N ALA A 107 11.98 -13.02 1.40
CA ALA A 107 11.73 -13.50 0.04
C ALA A 107 10.40 -14.29 -0.04
N ALA A 108 10.14 -15.17 0.92
CA ALA A 108 8.89 -15.92 1.01
C ALA A 108 7.67 -15.00 1.28
N LEU A 109 7.83 -13.97 2.11
CA LEU A 109 6.80 -12.97 2.37
C LEU A 109 6.50 -12.11 1.14
N ALA A 110 7.56 -11.57 0.53
CA ALA A 110 7.47 -10.63 -0.58
C ALA A 110 6.98 -11.32 -1.86
N GLY A 111 7.43 -12.54 -2.11
CA GLY A 111 7.04 -13.32 -3.27
C GLY A 111 5.72 -14.06 -3.04
N PRO A 112 5.73 -15.33 -2.61
CA PRO A 112 4.54 -16.17 -2.54
C PRO A 112 3.39 -15.61 -1.67
N ILE A 113 3.69 -15.15 -0.45
CA ILE A 113 2.63 -14.73 0.47
C ILE A 113 2.01 -13.39 0.01
N GLY A 114 2.83 -12.45 -0.45
CA GLY A 114 2.37 -11.21 -1.07
C GLY A 114 1.49 -11.49 -2.30
N MET A 115 1.88 -12.48 -3.12
CA MET A 115 1.09 -12.90 -4.27
C MET A 115 -0.26 -13.47 -3.85
N ALA A 116 -0.29 -14.40 -2.89
CA ALA A 116 -1.53 -14.98 -2.37
C ALA A 116 -2.47 -13.90 -1.81
N ALA A 117 -1.94 -12.94 -1.04
CA ALA A 117 -2.74 -11.84 -0.50
C ALA A 117 -3.31 -10.96 -1.63
N SER A 118 -2.49 -10.62 -2.63
CA SER A 118 -2.95 -9.82 -3.78
C SER A 118 -4.02 -10.54 -4.61
N MET A 119 -3.88 -11.85 -4.81
CA MET A 119 -4.88 -12.68 -5.48
C MET A 119 -6.18 -12.73 -4.67
N GLY A 120 -6.09 -12.98 -3.37
CA GLY A 120 -7.26 -12.99 -2.48
C GLY A 120 -8.04 -11.68 -2.57
N VAL A 121 -7.36 -10.53 -2.50
CA VAL A 121 -8.00 -9.21 -2.65
C VAL A 121 -8.65 -9.04 -4.03
N ALA A 122 -7.97 -9.42 -5.11
CA ALA A 122 -8.51 -9.33 -6.46
C ALA A 122 -9.74 -10.23 -6.65
N ILE A 123 -9.69 -11.47 -6.16
CA ILE A 123 -10.80 -12.41 -6.20
C ILE A 123 -11.97 -11.91 -5.36
N ALA A 124 -11.72 -11.41 -4.15
CA ALA A 124 -12.75 -10.80 -3.30
C ALA A 124 -13.38 -9.59 -3.99
N PHE A 125 -12.57 -8.73 -4.62
CA PHE A 125 -13.09 -7.60 -5.39
C PHE A 125 -13.99 -8.07 -6.53
N VAL A 126 -13.49 -8.99 -7.37
CA VAL A 126 -14.25 -9.54 -8.48
C VAL A 126 -15.54 -10.16 -7.98
N THR A 127 -15.53 -11.01 -6.95
CA THR A 127 -16.72 -11.73 -6.48
C THR A 127 -17.73 -10.85 -5.74
N LEU A 128 -17.28 -9.92 -4.91
CA LEU A 128 -18.15 -9.16 -4.01
C LEU A 128 -18.77 -7.92 -4.68
N THR A 129 -18.08 -7.32 -5.66
CA THR A 129 -18.58 -6.13 -6.35
C THR A 129 -19.70 -6.45 -7.34
N THR A 130 -20.64 -5.53 -7.48
CA THR A 130 -21.73 -5.60 -8.45
C THR A 130 -21.42 -4.73 -9.66
N GLY A 131 -21.64 -5.25 -10.86
CA GLY A 131 -21.38 -4.54 -12.10
C GLY A 131 -21.05 -5.49 -13.24
N ASP A 132 -20.74 -4.91 -14.40
CA ASP A 132 -20.36 -5.64 -15.59
C ASP A 132 -19.17 -6.59 -15.33
N THR A 133 -19.32 -7.85 -15.75
CA THR A 133 -18.36 -8.93 -15.51
C THR A 133 -17.02 -8.63 -16.17
N GLN A 134 -17.03 -8.11 -17.39
CA GLN A 134 -15.80 -7.78 -18.12
C GLN A 134 -15.01 -6.70 -17.38
N THR A 135 -15.68 -5.64 -16.95
CA THR A 135 -15.07 -4.55 -16.17
C THR A 135 -14.43 -5.07 -14.88
N ARG A 136 -15.16 -5.87 -14.10
CA ARG A 136 -14.65 -6.47 -12.85
C ARG A 136 -13.42 -7.33 -13.07
N LEU A 137 -13.41 -8.16 -14.11
CA LEU A 137 -12.28 -9.01 -14.45
C LEU A 137 -11.03 -8.21 -14.86
N ILE A 138 -11.20 -7.15 -15.64
CA ILE A 138 -10.09 -6.26 -16.03
C ILE A 138 -9.48 -5.61 -14.79
N PHE A 139 -10.30 -5.02 -13.92
CA PHE A 139 -9.82 -4.41 -12.68
C PHE A 139 -9.17 -5.43 -11.74
N GLY A 140 -9.79 -6.61 -11.55
CA GLY A 140 -9.22 -7.69 -10.76
C GLY A 140 -7.83 -8.10 -11.27
N GLY A 141 -7.67 -8.25 -12.58
CA GLY A 141 -6.38 -8.56 -13.22
C GLY A 141 -5.32 -7.48 -12.99
N LEU A 142 -5.69 -6.20 -13.01
CA LEU A 142 -4.78 -5.08 -12.75
C LEU A 142 -4.41 -4.94 -11.26
N MET A 143 -5.31 -5.29 -10.35
CA MET A 143 -5.06 -5.19 -8.91
C MET A 143 -3.95 -6.13 -8.44
N VAL A 144 -3.87 -7.34 -8.98
CA VAL A 144 -2.87 -8.35 -8.58
C VAL A 144 -1.42 -7.81 -8.66
N PRO A 145 -0.89 -7.39 -9.83
CA PRO A 145 0.49 -6.93 -9.93
C PRO A 145 0.76 -5.66 -9.12
N LEU A 146 -0.22 -4.76 -9.01
CA LEU A 146 -0.09 -3.53 -8.23
C LEU A 146 0.03 -3.82 -6.73
N LEU A 147 -0.88 -4.63 -6.20
CA LEU A 147 -0.88 -5.02 -4.79
C LEU A 147 0.33 -5.89 -4.45
N TRP A 148 0.74 -6.77 -5.37
CA TRP A 148 1.91 -7.61 -5.19
C TRP A 148 3.21 -6.80 -5.13
N GLY A 149 3.41 -5.88 -6.08
CA GLY A 149 4.56 -4.96 -6.07
C GLY A 149 4.56 -4.06 -4.82
N GLY A 150 3.38 -3.59 -4.39
CA GLY A 150 3.21 -2.87 -3.13
C GLY A 150 3.59 -3.70 -1.90
N ALA A 151 3.16 -4.97 -1.84
CA ALA A 151 3.52 -5.91 -0.79
C ALA A 151 5.03 -6.19 -0.76
N MET A 152 5.68 -6.34 -1.91
CA MET A 152 7.14 -6.45 -2.01
C MET A 152 7.85 -5.21 -1.46
N ALA A 153 7.46 -4.02 -1.91
CA ALA A 153 8.05 -2.77 -1.43
C ALA A 153 7.87 -2.61 0.09
N TRP A 154 6.67 -2.94 0.60
CA TRP A 154 6.36 -2.81 2.02
C TRP A 154 7.13 -3.82 2.89
N THR A 155 7.21 -5.09 2.48
CA THR A 155 7.95 -6.14 3.21
C THR A 155 9.45 -5.87 3.26
N LEU A 156 10.01 -5.24 2.22
CA LEU A 156 11.42 -4.81 2.19
C LEU A 156 11.67 -3.57 3.07
N ALA A 157 10.71 -2.64 3.12
CA ALA A 157 10.81 -1.42 3.93
C ALA A 157 10.50 -1.64 5.43
N ASP A 158 9.89 -2.76 5.82
CA ASP A 158 9.54 -3.03 7.22
C ASP A 158 10.71 -3.67 8.01
N ASP A 159 11.06 -3.05 9.14
CA ASP A 159 12.02 -3.58 10.11
C ASP A 159 11.46 -4.80 10.88
N LYS A 160 10.13 -4.93 10.93
CA LYS A 160 9.39 -5.97 11.67
C LYS A 160 8.72 -6.97 10.74
N ILE A 161 9.51 -7.91 10.23
CA ILE A 161 9.06 -8.97 9.30
C ILE A 161 7.82 -9.73 9.81
N LEU A 162 7.71 -10.00 11.12
CA LEU A 162 6.54 -10.68 11.71
C LEU A 162 5.24 -9.89 11.56
N ARG A 163 5.30 -8.55 11.59
CA ARG A 163 4.13 -7.70 11.38
C ARG A 163 3.65 -7.80 9.94
N ALA A 164 4.58 -7.69 8.99
CA ALA A 164 4.25 -7.84 7.58
C ALA A 164 3.68 -9.25 7.29
N ALA A 165 4.23 -10.29 7.91
CA ALA A 165 3.74 -11.66 7.79
C ALA A 165 2.29 -11.78 8.28
N ALA A 166 2.02 -11.31 9.51
CA ALA A 166 0.70 -11.39 10.11
C ALA A 166 -0.35 -10.64 9.29
N VAL A 167 -0.03 -9.46 8.77
CA VAL A 167 -0.96 -8.69 7.94
C VAL A 167 -1.21 -9.37 6.61
N LEU A 168 -0.18 -9.82 5.89
CA LEU A 168 -0.38 -10.45 4.59
C LEU A 168 -1.15 -11.77 4.71
N VAL A 169 -0.83 -12.60 5.71
CA VAL A 169 -1.58 -13.82 6.00
C VAL A 169 -3.02 -13.48 6.39
N GLY A 170 -3.23 -12.49 7.26
CA GLY A 170 -4.57 -12.05 7.66
C GLY A 170 -5.40 -11.56 6.48
N VAL A 171 -4.82 -10.75 5.59
CA VAL A 171 -5.48 -10.27 4.37
C VAL A 171 -5.84 -11.43 3.46
N SER A 172 -4.93 -12.39 3.24
CA SER A 172 -5.23 -13.61 2.47
C SER A 172 -6.42 -14.35 3.05
N VAL A 173 -6.39 -14.67 4.35
CA VAL A 173 -7.47 -15.42 5.01
C VAL A 173 -8.79 -14.68 4.87
N VAL A 174 -8.86 -13.39 5.25
CA VAL A 174 -10.10 -12.60 5.21
C VAL A 174 -10.67 -12.52 3.80
N THR A 175 -9.83 -12.26 2.79
CA THR A 175 -10.30 -12.05 1.42
C THR A 175 -10.73 -13.34 0.75
N PHE A 176 -9.98 -14.44 0.92
CA PHE A 176 -10.40 -15.75 0.42
C PHE A 176 -11.66 -16.25 1.13
N THR A 177 -11.78 -16.08 2.45
CA THR A 177 -13.01 -16.44 3.18
C THR A 177 -14.20 -15.61 2.70
N ALA A 178 -14.05 -14.30 2.53
CA ALA A 178 -15.13 -13.44 2.04
C ALA A 178 -15.58 -13.83 0.62
N ALA A 179 -14.63 -14.13 -0.28
CA ALA A 179 -14.93 -14.62 -1.62
C ALA A 179 -15.62 -15.98 -1.60
N ALA A 180 -15.16 -16.91 -0.76
CA ALA A 180 -15.74 -18.25 -0.62
C ALA A 180 -17.18 -18.18 -0.10
N LEU A 181 -17.46 -17.34 0.91
CA LEU A 181 -18.80 -17.17 1.46
C LEU A 181 -19.80 -16.66 0.41
N LYS A 182 -19.40 -15.73 -0.45
CA LYS A 182 -20.22 -15.23 -1.58
C LYS A 182 -20.41 -16.28 -2.67
N GLY A 183 -19.39 -17.11 -2.94
CA GLY A 183 -19.46 -18.17 -3.95
C GLY A 183 -20.30 -19.39 -3.54
N LEU A 184 -20.56 -19.56 -2.24
CA LEU A 184 -21.39 -20.62 -1.67
C LEU A 184 -22.89 -20.25 -1.56
N THR A 185 -23.24 -19.00 -1.81
CA THR A 185 -24.62 -18.46 -1.80
C THR A 185 -25.11 -18.16 -3.20
#